data_AF-A0A0C9XFS9-F1
#
_entry.id   AF-A0A0C9XFS9-F1
#
_cell.length_a   1.000
_cell.length_b   1.000
_cell.length_c   1.000
_cell.angle_alpha   90.00
_cell.angle_beta   90.00
_cell.angle_gamma   90.00
#
_symmetry.space_group_name_H-M   'P 1'
#
loop_
_entity.id
_entity.type
_entity.pdbx_description
1 polymer ?
#
loop_
_entity_poly.entity_id
_entity_poly.type
_entity_poly.pdbx_seq_one_letter_code
_entity_poly.pdbx_strand_id
1 'polypeptide(L)'
;MTKADVVVRPTTLAFFGPLWCKLLGEAKARMQLYVATEVPFLRHEMAIDGVCMEILVEMVIKYEDNGLELEAGFYPEHKRSMATILFNDTKTFRSEIKKVTVRIVPFEYGLYP
;
A
#
# COMPACT_ATOMS: atom_id res chain seq x y z
N MET A 1 5.83 32.94 20.31
CA MET A 1 5.13 32.38 19.14
C MET A 1 5.75 31.03 18.84
N THR A 2 5.12 29.95 19.30
CA THR A 2 5.55 28.58 19.00
C THR A 2 5.27 28.30 17.54
N LYS A 3 6.31 27.90 16.79
CA LYS A 3 6.22 27.46 15.39
C LYS A 3 5.20 26.32 15.36
N ALA A 4 4.11 26.46 14.61
CA ALA A 4 3.19 25.35 14.40
C ALA A 4 3.99 24.22 13.73
N ASP A 5 4.18 23.11 14.43
CA ASP A 5 4.77 21.91 13.83
C ASP A 5 3.88 21.49 12.67
N VAL A 6 4.39 21.65 11.45
CA VAL A 6 3.73 21.15 10.26
C VAL A 6 3.81 19.64 10.34
N VAL A 7 2.68 18.99 10.64
CA VAL A 7 2.58 17.53 10.62
C VAL A 7 2.82 17.08 9.18
N VAL A 8 4.03 16.58 8.92
CA VAL A 8 4.38 16.00 7.63
C VAL A 8 3.52 14.75 7.43
N ARG A 9 2.79 14.69 6.31
CA ARG A 9 1.97 13.53 5.95
C ARG A 9 2.60 12.83 4.74
N PRO A 10 3.41 11.78 4.96
CA PRO A 10 4.08 11.09 3.87
C PRO A 10 3.08 10.49 2.89
N THR A 11 3.28 10.74 1.60
CA THR A 11 2.45 10.17 0.52
C THR A 11 3.24 9.21 -0.37
N THR A 12 4.55 9.14 -0.20
CA THR A 12 5.46 8.35 -1.03
C THR A 12 6.39 7.51 -0.17
N LEU A 13 6.85 6.38 -0.72
CA LEU A 13 7.80 5.50 -0.03
C LEU A 13 9.14 6.17 0.24
N ALA A 14 9.58 7.06 -0.66
CA ALA A 14 10.88 7.75 -0.58
C ALA A 14 11.06 8.63 0.67
N PHE A 15 9.98 8.90 1.42
CA PHE A 15 10.06 9.57 2.71
C PHE A 15 10.65 8.66 3.81
N PHE A 16 10.47 7.34 3.70
CA PHE A 16 10.82 6.39 4.74
C PHE A 16 12.24 5.84 4.56
N GLY A 17 12.80 5.28 5.64
CA GLY A 17 14.08 4.58 5.60
C GLY A 17 14.09 3.37 4.64
N PRO A 18 15.27 2.90 4.21
CA PRO A 18 15.41 1.75 3.31
C PRO A 18 14.64 0.50 3.74
N LEU A 19 14.66 0.14 5.01
CA LEU A 19 14.01 -1.07 5.50
C LEU A 19 12.49 -0.89 5.53
N TRP A 20 12.00 0.29 5.95
CA TRP A 20 10.60 0.66 5.78
C TRP A 20 10.13 0.65 4.33
N CYS A 21 10.94 1.14 3.38
CA CYS A 21 10.61 1.08 1.95
C CYS A 21 10.40 -0.37 1.50
N LYS A 22 11.28 -1.28 1.95
CA LYS A 22 11.17 -2.71 1.65
C LYS A 22 9.90 -3.30 2.27
N LEU A 23 9.66 -3.07 3.56
CA LEU A 23 8.48 -3.54 4.28
C LEU A 23 7.19 -3.07 3.60
N LEU A 24 7.08 -1.78 3.31
CA LEU A 24 5.90 -1.21 2.66
C LEU A 24 5.75 -1.68 1.22
N GLY A 25 6.85 -2.02 0.52
CA GLY A 25 6.81 -2.69 -0.78
C GLY A 25 6.19 -4.09 -0.70
N GLU A 26 6.61 -4.89 0.28
CA GLU A 26 6.01 -6.21 0.53
C GLU A 26 4.53 -6.09 0.97
N ALA A 27 4.21 -5.12 1.81
CA ALA A 27 2.85 -4.83 2.25
C ALA A 27 1.94 -4.43 1.07
N LYS A 28 2.45 -3.63 0.11
CA LYS A 28 1.73 -3.31 -1.13
C LYS A 28 1.41 -4.57 -1.93
N ALA A 29 2.38 -5.47 -2.11
CA ALA A 29 2.15 -6.73 -2.82
C ALA A 29 1.06 -7.58 -2.14
N ARG A 30 1.05 -7.66 -0.81
CA ARG A 30 -0.03 -8.32 -0.04
C ARG A 30 -1.39 -7.65 -0.26
N MET A 31 -1.42 -6.31 -0.24
CA MET A 31 -2.64 -5.57 -0.49
C MET A 31 -3.17 -5.77 -1.91
N GLN A 32 -2.28 -5.82 -2.91
CA GLN A 32 -2.61 -6.13 -4.29
C GLN A 32 -3.22 -7.53 -4.43
N LEU A 33 -2.61 -8.53 -3.77
CA LEU A 33 -3.14 -9.89 -3.71
C LEU A 33 -4.55 -9.91 -3.11
N TYR A 34 -4.75 -9.25 -1.98
CA TYR A 34 -6.05 -9.17 -1.31
C TYR A 34 -7.15 -8.56 -2.20
N VAL A 35 -6.86 -7.47 -2.93
CA VAL A 35 -7.86 -6.88 -3.84
C VAL A 35 -8.06 -7.69 -5.12
N ALA A 36 -7.14 -8.57 -5.47
CA ALA A 36 -7.27 -9.46 -6.61
C ALA A 36 -8.10 -10.71 -6.30
N THR A 37 -8.04 -11.24 -5.06
CA THR A 37 -8.69 -12.50 -4.69
C THR A 37 -9.93 -12.33 -3.81
N GLU A 38 -9.95 -11.36 -2.90
CA GLU A 38 -11.00 -11.25 -1.87
C GLU A 38 -11.99 -10.13 -2.15
N VAL A 39 -11.54 -8.87 -2.09
CA VAL A 39 -12.42 -7.69 -2.16
C VAL A 39 -11.96 -6.72 -3.24
N PRO A 40 -12.49 -6.86 -4.47
CA PRO A 40 -12.09 -6.03 -5.61
C PRO A 40 -12.49 -4.57 -5.50
N PHE A 41 -13.31 -4.13 -4.55
CA PHE A 41 -13.70 -2.72 -4.40
C PHE A 41 -13.85 -2.35 -2.93
N LEU A 42 -12.78 -1.78 -2.37
CA LEU A 42 -12.77 -1.36 -0.98
C LEU A 42 -13.20 0.09 -0.82
N ARG A 43 -14.03 0.35 0.20
CA ARG A 43 -14.31 1.71 0.65
C ARG A 43 -13.13 2.23 1.44
N HIS A 44 -12.72 3.47 1.15
CA HIS A 44 -11.51 4.08 1.72
C HIS A 44 -11.47 3.99 3.25
N GLU A 45 -12.51 4.44 3.95
CA GLU A 45 -12.55 4.47 5.41
C GLU A 45 -12.40 3.08 6.03
N MET A 46 -13.10 2.09 5.48
CA MET A 46 -13.02 0.69 5.95
C MET A 46 -11.67 0.05 5.63
N ALA A 47 -11.03 0.43 4.52
CA ALA A 47 -9.75 -0.14 4.11
C ALA A 47 -8.60 0.37 4.98
N ILE A 48 -8.56 1.68 5.24
CA ILE A 48 -7.46 2.33 5.96
C ILE A 48 -7.39 1.85 7.41
N ASP A 49 -8.53 1.85 8.11
CA ASP A 49 -8.61 1.45 9.51
C ASP A 49 -8.82 -0.06 9.69
N GLY A 50 -9.04 -0.81 8.60
CA GLY A 50 -9.12 -2.27 8.56
C GLY A 50 -7.91 -2.90 7.88
N VAL A 51 -8.14 -3.58 6.76
CA VAL A 51 -7.14 -4.46 6.09
C VAL A 51 -5.78 -3.81 5.81
N CYS A 52 -5.72 -2.50 5.51
CA CYS A 52 -4.43 -1.83 5.30
C CYS A 52 -3.63 -1.74 6.62
N MET A 53 -4.30 -1.44 7.73
CA MET A 53 -3.67 -1.40 9.05
C MET A 53 -3.29 -2.80 9.52
N GLU A 54 -4.15 -3.80 9.29
CA GLU A 54 -3.87 -5.21 9.62
C GLU A 54 -2.61 -5.71 8.89
N ILE A 55 -2.55 -5.52 7.57
CA ILE A 55 -1.36 -5.88 6.77
C ILE A 55 -0.12 -5.13 7.28
N LEU A 56 -0.24 -3.83 7.59
CA LEU A 56 0.88 -3.05 8.10
C LEU A 56 1.40 -3.61 9.43
N VAL A 57 0.51 -3.86 10.39
CA VAL A 57 0.86 -4.40 11.71
C VAL A 57 1.48 -5.79 11.58
N GLU A 58 0.89 -6.67 10.77
CA GLU A 58 1.43 -8.01 10.53
C GLU A 58 2.84 -7.95 9.93
N MET A 59 3.07 -7.03 9.00
CA MET A 59 4.39 -6.83 8.38
C MET A 59 5.42 -6.28 9.35
N VAL A 60 5.04 -5.37 10.25
CA VAL A 60 5.92 -4.86 11.32
C VAL A 60 6.32 -5.99 12.25
N ILE A 61 5.35 -6.75 12.77
CA ILE A 61 5.59 -7.90 13.65
C ILE A 61 6.50 -8.91 12.95
N LYS A 62 6.21 -9.26 11.69
CA LYS A 62 7.05 -10.17 10.89
C LYS A 62 8.50 -9.68 10.80
N TYR A 63 8.73 -8.38 10.63
CA TYR A 63 10.09 -7.86 10.52
C TYR A 63 10.83 -7.91 11.86
N GLU A 64 10.14 -7.53 12.94
CA GLU A 64 10.66 -7.62 14.31
C GLU A 64 11.01 -9.07 14.69
N ASP A 65 10.12 -10.04 14.41
CA ASP A 65 10.35 -11.47 14.66
C ASP A 65 11.55 -12.04 13.86
N ASN A 66 11.87 -11.44 12.72
CA ASN A 66 13.04 -11.79 11.91
C ASN A 66 14.33 -11.07 12.35
N GLY A 67 14.29 -10.30 13.45
CA GLY A 67 15.43 -9.54 13.96
C GLY A 67 15.83 -8.36 13.08
N LEU A 68 14.91 -7.85 12.24
CA LEU A 68 15.17 -6.68 11.39
C LEU A 68 14.84 -5.40 12.15
N GLU A 69 15.85 -4.57 12.39
CA GLU A 69 15.71 -3.29 13.09
C GLU A 69 15.15 -2.20 12.15
N LEU A 70 13.84 -1.96 12.24
CA LEU A 70 13.17 -0.87 11.52
C LEU A 70 13.66 0.49 11.99
N GLU A 71 13.88 1.41 11.04
CA GLU A 71 14.40 2.73 11.38
C GLU A 71 13.42 3.49 12.28
N ALA A 72 13.93 4.11 13.35
CA ALA A 72 13.11 4.81 14.33
C ALA A 72 12.46 6.08 13.76
N GLY A 73 11.38 6.54 14.43
CA GLY A 73 10.71 7.81 14.11
C GLY A 73 9.65 7.74 13.01
N PHE A 74 9.41 6.55 12.42
CA PHE A 74 8.37 6.40 11.39
C PHE A 74 7.08 5.76 11.92
N TYR A 75 7.18 4.68 12.69
CA TYR A 75 6.06 3.97 13.29
C TYR A 75 6.13 4.07 14.81
N PRO A 76 4.99 4.28 15.52
CA PRO A 76 3.61 4.34 15.02
C PRO A 76 3.18 5.71 14.45
N GLU A 77 4.04 6.73 14.48
CA GLU A 77 3.71 8.13 14.17
C GLU A 77 3.04 8.32 12.79
N HIS A 78 3.54 7.64 11.76
CA HIS A 78 3.03 7.73 10.39
C HIS A 78 2.18 6.54 9.96
N LYS A 79 1.68 5.70 10.88
CA LYS A 79 0.95 4.47 10.53
C LYS A 79 -0.26 4.70 9.60
N ARG A 80 -1.01 5.79 9.80
CA ARG A 80 -2.15 6.14 8.94
C ARG A 80 -1.71 6.54 7.53
N SER A 81 -0.57 7.22 7.41
CA SER A 81 0.04 7.57 6.13
C SER A 81 0.55 6.33 5.41
N MET A 82 1.20 5.40 6.13
CA MET A 82 1.61 4.10 5.60
C MET A 82 0.41 3.30 5.08
N ALA A 83 -0.66 3.16 5.86
CA ALA A 83 -1.90 2.51 5.41
C ALA A 83 -2.53 3.22 4.19
N THR A 84 -2.46 4.55 4.14
CA THR A 84 -2.91 5.34 2.98
C THR A 84 -2.09 5.04 1.72
N ILE A 85 -0.78 4.84 1.86
CA ILE A 85 0.10 4.44 0.76
C ILE A 85 -0.30 3.06 0.22
N LEU A 86 -0.61 2.09 1.10
CA LEU A 86 -1.09 0.76 0.70
C LEU A 86 -2.41 0.87 -0.07
N PHE A 87 -3.37 1.63 0.46
CA PHE A 87 -4.65 1.81 -0.21
C PHE A 87 -4.51 2.46 -1.59
N ASN A 88 -3.73 3.53 -1.71
CA ASN A 88 -3.54 4.23 -2.98
C ASN A 88 -2.86 3.35 -4.03
N ASP A 89 -1.99 2.44 -3.60
CA ASP A 89 -1.34 1.48 -4.49
C ASP A 89 -2.36 0.58 -5.22
N THR A 90 -3.46 0.20 -4.55
CA THR A 90 -4.52 -0.62 -5.18
C THR A 90 -5.15 0.06 -6.39
N LYS A 91 -5.24 1.40 -6.39
CA LYS A 91 -5.77 2.17 -7.53
C LYS A 91 -4.80 2.10 -8.72
N THR A 92 -3.51 2.28 -8.45
CA THR A 92 -2.45 2.18 -9.47
C THR A 92 -2.42 0.78 -10.06
N PHE A 93 -2.44 -0.25 -9.21
CA PHE A 93 -2.47 -1.66 -9.63
C PHE A 93 -3.64 -1.97 -10.56
N ARG A 94 -4.86 -1.56 -10.21
CA ARG A 94 -6.04 -1.76 -11.07
C ARG A 94 -5.95 -1.02 -12.40
N SER A 95 -5.37 0.18 -12.41
CA SER A 95 -5.14 0.94 -13.63
C SER A 95 -4.21 0.18 -14.58
N GLU A 96 -3.13 -0.40 -14.05
CA GLU A 96 -2.21 -1.23 -14.85
C GLU A 96 -2.88 -2.51 -15.36
N ILE A 97 -3.66 -3.22 -14.54
CA ILE A 97 -4.46 -4.36 -15.00
C ILE A 97 -5.37 -3.95 -16.15
N LYS A 98 -6.12 -2.86 -16.00
CA LYS A 98 -7.04 -2.36 -17.03
C LYS A 98 -6.32 -2.08 -18.35
N LYS A 99 -5.14 -1.45 -18.31
CA LYS A 99 -4.34 -1.18 -19.52
C LYS A 99 -3.96 -2.45 -20.25
N VAL A 100 -3.60 -3.51 -19.51
CA VAL A 100 -3.26 -4.82 -20.10
C VAL A 100 -4.50 -5.50 -20.65
N THR A 101 -5.61 -5.54 -19.89
CA THR A 101 -6.88 -6.14 -20.30
C THR A 101 -7.43 -5.53 -21.59
N VAL A 102 -7.35 -4.20 -21.75
CA VAL A 102 -7.80 -3.49 -22.97
C VAL A 102 -7.04 -3.95 -24.22
N ARG A 103 -5.80 -4.41 -24.07
CA ARG A 103 -4.99 -4.93 -25.20
C ARG A 103 -5.27 -6.41 -25.47
N ILE A 104 -5.44 -7.20 -24.43
CA ILE A 104 -5.58 -8.67 -24.53
C ILE A 104 -7.01 -9.06 -24.95
N VAL A 105 -8.04 -8.48 -24.32
CA VAL A 105 -9.43 -8.92 -24.53
C VAL A 105 -9.87 -8.80 -26.00
N PRO A 106 -9.61 -7.71 -26.74
CA PRO A 106 -10.02 -7.67 -28.13
C PRO A 106 -9.31 -8.69 -29.02
N PHE A 107 -8.04 -9.02 -28.70
CA PHE A 107 -7.28 -10.02 -29.42
C PHE A 107 -7.83 -11.43 -29.17
N GLU A 108 -8.01 -11.81 -27.91
CA GLU A 108 -8.47 -13.16 -27.51
C GLU A 108 -9.91 -13.45 -27.95
N TYR A 109 -10.78 -12.45 -27.93
CA TYR A 109 -12.19 -12.61 -28.25
C TYR A 109 -12.56 -12.18 -29.68
N GLY A 110 -11.57 -11.87 -30.53
CA GLY A 110 -11.81 -11.44 -31.92
C GLY A 110 -12.69 -10.18 -32.02
N LEU A 111 -12.56 -9.26 -31.06
CA LEU A 111 -13.33 -8.00 -31.02
C LEU A 111 -12.65 -6.87 -31.82
N TYR A 112 -11.58 -7.18 -32.55
CA TYR A 112 -11.11 -6.32 -33.64
C TYR A 112 -12.10 -6.42 -34.82
N PRO A 113 -12.34 -5.31 -35.56
CA PRO A 113 -13.04 -5.40 -36.83
C PRO A 113 -12.31 -6.31 -37.82
#